data_AF-G7UWP9-F1
#
_entry.id   AF-G7UWP9-F1
#
_cell.length_a   1.000
_cell.length_b   1.000
_cell.length_c   1.000
_cell.angle_alpha   90.00
_cell.angle_beta   90.00
_cell.angle_gamma   90.00
#
_symmetry.space_group_name_H-M   'P 1'
#
loop_
_entity.id
_entity.type
_entity.pdbx_description
1 polymer ?
#
loop_
_entity_poly.entity_id
_entity_poly.type
_entity_poly.pdbx_seq_one_letter_code
_entity_poly.pdbx_strand_id
1 'polypeptide(L)' 'MPIIQVTLVEGRAEEKIQQFIRQVARVASETLDAPIHTVRVMVTEVPPTRFAVGERLKSDPPGD' A
#
# COMPACT_ATOMS: atom_id res chain seq x y z
N MET A 1 14.36 12.86 3.63
CA MET A 1 13.75 12.44 2.34
C MET A 1 13.14 11.05 2.51
N PRO A 2 11.87 10.94 2.93
CA PRO A 2 11.21 9.65 3.11
C PRO A 2 10.90 8.95 1.78
N ILE A 3 11.15 7.65 1.73
CA ILE A 3 10.80 6.76 0.62
C ILE A 3 9.96 5.62 1.21
N ILE A 4 8.74 5.47 0.72
CA ILE A 4 7.76 4.52 1.27
C ILE A 4 7.27 3.63 0.14
N GLN A 5 7.60 2.35 0.20
CA GLN A 5 7.06 1.35 -0.70
C GLN A 5 5.98 0.55 0.02
N VAL A 6 4.78 0.54 -0.54
CA VAL A 6 3.64 -0.22 -0.01
C VAL A 6 3.37 -1.37 -0.97
N THR A 7 3.34 -2.59 -0.43
CA THR A 7 2.88 -3.77 -1.17
C THR A 7 1.53 -4.19 -0.61
N LEU A 8 0.53 -4.34 -1.48
CA LEU A 8 -0.82 -4.70 -1.08
C LEU A 8 -1.45 -5.66 -2.08
N VAL A 9 -2.45 -6.42 -1.65
CA VAL A 9 -3.20 -7.32 -2.53
C VAL A 9 -4.19 -6.52 -3.36
N GLU A 10 -4.29 -6.83 -4.65
CA GLU A 10 -5.24 -6.25 -5.59
C GLU A 10 -6.71 -6.28 -5.06
N GLY A 11 -7.57 -5.48 -5.69
CA GLY A 11 -9.03 -5.49 -5.42
C GLY A 11 -9.57 -4.23 -4.75
N ARG A 12 -8.78 -3.15 -4.70
CA ARG A 12 -9.26 -1.82 -4.28
C ARG A 12 -9.54 -0.98 -5.52
N ALA A 13 -10.51 -0.08 -5.43
CA ALA A 13 -10.73 0.92 -6.48
C ALA A 13 -9.51 1.84 -6.60
N GLU A 14 -9.19 2.28 -7.83
CA GLU A 14 -8.02 3.11 -8.11
C GLU A 14 -8.05 4.41 -7.28
N GLU A 15 -9.22 5.03 -7.12
CA GLU A 15 -9.40 6.26 -6.36
C GLU A 15 -8.99 6.07 -4.89
N LYS A 16 -9.25 4.88 -4.31
CA LYS A 16 -8.83 4.56 -2.94
C LYS A 16 -7.32 4.42 -2.84
N ILE A 17 -6.67 3.82 -3.84
CA ILE A 17 -5.20 3.72 -3.88
C ILE A 17 -4.57 5.11 -3.99
N GLN A 18 -5.08 5.96 -4.89
CA GLN A 18 -4.61 7.34 -5.03
C GLN A 18 -4.83 8.16 -3.74
N GLN A 19 -5.98 8.01 -3.09
CA GLN A 19 -6.25 8.66 -1.80
C GLN A 19 -5.26 8.19 -0.73
N PHE A 20 -5.03 6.88 -0.63
CA PHE A 20 -4.08 6.29 0.30
C PHE A 20 -2.66 6.86 0.10
N ILE A 21 -2.16 6.89 -1.14
CA ILE A 21 -0.85 7.47 -1.48
C ILE A 21 -0.72 8.91 -0.98
N ARG A 22 -1.74 9.75 -1.22
CA ARG A 22 -1.76 11.15 -0.77
C ARG A 22 -1.72 11.26 0.75
N GLN A 23 -2.48 10.43 1.46
CA GLN A 23 -2.53 10.48 2.93
C GLN A 23 -1.23 9.97 3.56
N VAL A 24 -0.63 8.91 3.04
CA VAL A 24 0.67 8.41 3.50
C VAL A 24 1.76 9.48 3.32
N ALA A 25 1.77 10.18 2.18
CA ALA A 25 2.74 11.26 1.94
C ALA A 25 2.56 12.42 2.93
N ARG A 26 1.32 12.81 3.23
CA ARG A 26 1.01 13.86 4.22
C ARG A 26 1.45 13.47 5.62
N VAL A 27 1.07 12.28 6.10
CA VAL A 27 1.45 11.78 7.42
C VAL A 27 2.98 11.70 7.55
N ALA A 28 3.67 11.19 6.54
CA ALA A 28 5.13 11.11 6.55
C ALA A 28 5.79 12.51 6.58
N SER A 29 5.22 13.49 5.88
CA SER A 29 5.70 14.88 5.92
C SER A 29 5.50 15.49 7.30
N GLU A 30 4.29 15.35 7.87
CA GLU A 30 3.89 15.95 9.14
C GLU A 30 4.59 15.33 10.35
N THR A 31 4.78 14.01 10.36
CA THR A 31 5.31 13.29 11.53
C THR A 31 6.83 13.20 11.56
N LEU A 32 7.48 13.34 10.41
CA LEU A 32 8.95 13.26 10.28
C LEU A 32 9.58 14.61 9.97
N ASP A 33 8.80 15.70 10.02
CA ASP A 33 9.22 17.07 9.68
C ASP A 33 9.92 17.15 8.30
N ALA A 34 9.48 16.33 7.35
CA ALA A 34 10.07 16.24 6.02
C ALA A 34 9.30 17.13 5.04
N PRO A 35 9.96 17.97 4.21
CA PRO A 35 9.25 18.76 3.20
C PRO A 35 8.49 17.86 2.22
N ILE A 36 7.20 18.15 1.99
CA ILE A 36 6.28 17.27 1.23
C ILE A 36 6.77 16.92 -0.19
N HIS A 37 7.42 17.85 -0.87
CA HIS A 37 7.97 17.64 -2.22
C HIS A 37 9.17 16.67 -2.25
N THR A 38 9.71 16.28 -1.08
CA THR A 38 10.78 15.28 -0.96
C THR A 38 10.26 13.88 -0.63
N VAL A 39 8.97 13.73 -0.32
CA VAL A 39 8.37 12.45 0.06
C VAL A 39 7.99 11.66 -1.18
N ARG A 40 8.37 10.39 -1.25
CA ARG A 40 8.04 9.48 -2.34
C ARG A 40 7.26 8.29 -1.80
N VAL A 41 6.12 7.99 -2.41
CA VAL A 41 5.28 6.84 -2.07
C VAL A 41 5.01 6.06 -3.35
N MET A 42 5.31 4.76 -3.34
CA MET A 42 5.03 3.85 -4.45
C MET A 42 4.18 2.68 -3.96
N VAL A 43 3.24 2.25 -4.77
CA VAL A 43 2.37 1.11 -4.49
C VAL A 43 2.66 0.00 -5.49
N THR A 44 2.84 -1.21 -4.99
CA THR A 44 2.88 -2.45 -5.78
C THR A 44 1.68 -3.30 -5.38
N GLU A 45 0.78 -3.53 -6.33
CA GLU A 45 -0.34 -4.44 -6.15
C GLU A 45 0.09 -5.86 -6.54
N VAL A 46 -0.30 -6.84 -5.73
CA VAL A 46 0.00 -8.26 -5.93
C VAL A 46 -1.33 -9.00 -6.15
N PRO A 47 -1.45 -9.81 -7.22
CA PRO A 47 -2.61 -10.66 -7.40
C PRO A 47 -2.83 -11.57 -6.19
N PRO A 48 -4.09 -11.85 -5.79
CA PRO A 48 -4.38 -12.70 -4.63
C PRO A 48 -3.83 -14.13 -4.78
N THR A 49 -3.60 -14.58 -6.01
CA THR A 49 -2.96 -15.87 -6.36
C THR A 49 -1.44 -15.88 -6.15
N ARG A 50 -0.83 -14.74 -5.83
CA ARG A 50 0.62 -14.57 -5.63
C ARG A 50 0.97 -14.01 -4.25
N PHE A 51 0.01 -14.01 -3.34
CA PHE A 51 0.21 -13.57 -1.96
C PHE A 51 -0.42 -14.57 -1.00
N ALA A 52 0.35 -15.03 -0.01
CA ALA A 52 -0.10 -15.98 1.01
C ALA A 52 0.14 -15.45 2.43
N VAL A 53 -0.64 -15.97 3.38
CA VAL A 53 -0.31 -15.92 4.81
C VAL A 53 -0.15 -17.38 5.26
N GLY A 54 1.07 -17.79 5.60
CA GLY A 54 1.38 -19.22 5.72
C GLY A 54 1.25 -19.92 4.36
N GLU A 55 0.60 -21.08 4.33
CA GLU A 55 0.34 -21.84 3.09
C GLU A 55 -0.91 -21.38 2.33
N ARG A 56 -1.72 -20.51 2.94
CA ARG A 56 -3.02 -20.10 2.40
C ARG A 56 -2.88 -18.89 1.50
N LEU A 57 -3.21 -19.04 0.22
CA LEU A 57 -3.29 -17.94 -0.72
C LEU A 57 -4.46 -17.01 -0.39
N LYS A 58 -4.31 -15.73 -0.73
CA LYS A 58 -5.43 -14.78 -0.62
C LYS A 58 -6.54 -15.04 -1.62
N SER A 59 -6.29 -15.85 -2.65
CA SER A 59 -7.30 -16.37 -3.58
C SER A 59 -8.06 -17.57 -3.04
N ASP A 60 -7.61 -18.20 -1.96
CA ASP A 60 -8.31 -19.38 -1.42
C ASP A 60 -9.69 -18.96 -0.88
N PRO A 61 -10.71 -19.83 -1.01
CA PRO A 61 -12.01 -19.59 -0.41
C PRO A 61 -11.88 -19.22 1.07
N PRO A 62 -12.77 -18.36 1.63
CA PRO A 62 -12.88 -18.19 3.08
C PRO A 62 -12.92 -19.55 3.77
N GLY A 63 -12.22 -19.66 4.89
CA GLY A 63 -12.20 -20.91 5.65
C GLY A 63 -13.44 -20.88 6.52
N ASP A 64 -14.04 -22.03 6.77
CA ASP A 64 -15.11 -22.16 7.77
C ASP A 64 -14.65 -21.68 9.15
#